data_AF-A0A9E2R204-F1
#
_entry.id   AF-A0A9E2R204-F1
#
_cell.length_a   1.000
_cell.length_b   1.000
_cell.length_c   1.000
_cell.angle_alpha   90.00
_cell.angle_beta   90.00
_cell.angle_gamma   90.00
#
_symmetry.space_group_name_H-M   'P 1'
#
loop_
_entity.id
_entity.type
_entity.pdbx_description
1 polymer ?
#
loop_
_entity_poly.entity_id
_entity_poly.type
_entity_poly.pdbx_seq_one_letter_code
_entity_poly.pdbx_strand_id
1 'polypeptide(L)'
;TFKQLRRSAANNTGAGVLNPMIVTRRCQITTSVLNAPVALLFVLAVLNIFIQQGYYDISASLATAILWLAAIMVILITGIVYLVGRSELKGYEKSGSLADAGQAIQSMEIVKNKIQMTKFLLASPFILIFLGVIAYLIVHNTPTQGSQAGGLIGIGIIAVGVISFPFLYIISRRRIASIHLQPGVVTPPAHPTAAPAPAAAPAPAAAQTQATSSTAPATISPTPSAPPPSNQGEKILEKIFGIMPNYGIIQGVEIMGKGETRHPENSIIVTDKRLLLIAVPAPGGNAMIEGVNFQEQNFLFNRGQLHENGEALLASQSLDQIVASNPKNIAVDLSNVQEFILSKMKFKINTTTGGRYSYIFMDKAFHEQLSAVLPNLLGARFILK
;
A
#
# COMPACT_ATOMS: atom_id res chain seq x y z
N THR A 1 4.62 -8.90 30.40
CA THR A 1 4.76 -8.99 28.92
C THR A 1 5.85 -8.06 28.36
N PHE A 2 5.82 -6.74 28.59
CA PHE A 2 6.84 -5.79 28.07
C PHE A 2 8.28 -6.06 28.55
N LYS A 3 8.46 -6.49 29.81
CA LYS A 3 9.79 -6.88 30.37
C LYS A 3 10.35 -8.18 29.77
N GLN A 4 9.49 -9.10 29.30
CA GLN A 4 9.92 -10.35 28.66
C GLN A 4 10.39 -10.12 27.23
N LEU A 5 9.73 -9.23 26.48
CA LEU A 5 10.16 -8.82 25.14
C LEU A 5 11.54 -8.12 25.15
N ARG A 6 11.86 -7.37 26.21
CA ARG A 6 13.16 -6.70 26.35
C ARG A 6 14.32 -7.66 26.67
N ARG A 7 14.05 -8.75 27.41
CA ARG A 7 15.05 -9.79 27.70
C ARG A 7 15.34 -10.68 26.49
N SER A 8 14.33 -10.95 25.65
CA SER A 8 14.52 -11.76 24.44
C SER A 8 15.34 -11.05 23.35
N ALA A 9 15.36 -9.72 23.34
CA ALA A 9 16.15 -8.93 22.39
C ALA A 9 17.61 -8.73 22.81
N ALA A 10 17.94 -8.89 24.09
CA ALA A 10 19.30 -8.68 24.60
C ALA A 10 20.21 -9.92 24.45
N ASN A 11 19.64 -11.11 24.28
CA ASN A 11 20.40 -12.37 24.18
C ASN A 11 20.72 -12.81 22.74
N ASN A 12 20.30 -12.07 21.73
CA ASN A 12 20.65 -12.33 20.32
C ASN A 12 21.63 -11.27 19.81
N THR A 13 22.90 -11.38 20.22
CA THR A 13 24.01 -10.52 19.79
C THR A 13 24.71 -11.03 18.53
N GLY A 14 23.95 -11.52 17.55
CA GLY A 14 24.43 -11.82 16.19
C GLY A 14 23.65 -11.00 15.17
N ALA A 15 24.32 -10.03 14.54
CA ALA A 15 23.85 -9.20 13.42
C ALA A 15 22.37 -8.77 13.46
N GLY A 16 22.12 -7.65 14.13
CA GLY A 16 20.79 -7.07 14.33
C GLY A 16 20.17 -6.53 13.03
N VAL A 17 19.36 -7.36 12.37
CA VAL A 17 18.26 -6.88 11.54
C VAL A 17 17.01 -6.90 12.41
N LEU A 18 16.53 -5.71 12.81
CA LEU A 18 15.26 -5.60 13.53
C LEU A 18 14.16 -6.15 12.61
N ASN A 19 13.53 -7.25 13.02
CA ASN A 19 12.48 -7.89 12.25
C ASN A 19 11.38 -6.84 11.91
N PRO A 20 11.11 -6.55 10.62
CA PRO A 20 10.14 -5.53 10.20
C PRO A 20 8.74 -5.76 10.79
N MET A 21 8.43 -7.01 11.16
CA MET A 21 7.23 -7.44 11.87
C MET A 21 7.02 -6.70 13.22
N ILE A 22 8.09 -6.35 13.95
CA ILE A 22 7.97 -5.62 15.24
C ILE A 22 7.59 -4.15 15.01
N VAL A 23 8.03 -3.56 13.89
CA VAL A 23 7.82 -2.15 13.55
C VAL A 23 6.38 -1.91 13.09
N THR A 24 5.85 -2.80 12.24
CA THR A 24 4.47 -2.71 11.72
C THR A 24 3.44 -2.89 12.84
N ARG A 25 3.66 -3.84 13.76
CA ARG A 25 2.79 -4.08 14.92
C ARG A 25 2.76 -2.88 15.87
N ARG A 26 3.90 -2.21 16.07
CA ARG A 26 3.94 -0.96 16.86
C ARG A 26 3.14 0.15 16.20
N CYS A 27 3.19 0.30 14.88
CA CYS A 27 2.50 1.36 14.14
C CYS A 27 0.95 1.21 14.09
N GLN A 28 0.43 -0.02 14.01
CA GLN A 28 -1.02 -0.29 14.06
C GLN A 28 -1.62 -0.07 15.45
N ILE A 29 -0.87 -0.42 16.51
CA ILE A 29 -1.28 -0.13 17.89
C ILE A 29 -1.41 1.40 18.07
N THR A 30 -0.49 2.18 17.51
CA THR A 30 -0.52 3.65 17.58
C THR A 30 -1.77 4.27 16.96
N THR A 31 -2.30 3.71 15.87
CA THR A 31 -3.47 4.27 15.16
C THR A 31 -4.78 3.92 15.86
N SER A 32 -4.89 2.70 16.39
CA SER A 32 -6.06 2.27 17.17
C SER A 32 -6.16 3.03 18.51
N VAL A 33 -5.01 3.31 19.13
CA VAL A 33 -4.92 4.09 20.38
C VAL A 33 -5.25 5.58 20.16
N LEU A 34 -5.09 6.12 18.94
CA LEU A 34 -5.46 7.52 18.65
C LEU A 34 -6.96 7.72 18.39
N ASN A 35 -7.67 6.71 17.87
CA ASN A 35 -9.09 6.85 17.52
C ASN A 35 -10.02 6.76 18.73
N ALA A 36 -9.69 5.92 19.72
CA ALA A 36 -10.52 5.74 20.92
C ALA A 36 -10.68 7.03 21.77
N PRO A 37 -9.65 7.87 22.01
CA PRO A 37 -9.79 9.14 22.72
C PRO A 37 -10.68 10.15 21.99
N VAL A 38 -10.62 10.20 20.65
CA VAL A 38 -11.45 11.11 19.84
C VAL A 38 -12.92 10.71 19.90
N ALA A 39 -13.21 9.42 19.80
CA ALA A 39 -14.56 8.90 19.97
C ALA A 39 -15.11 9.16 21.39
N LEU A 40 -14.26 8.99 22.42
CA LEU A 40 -14.63 9.29 23.80
C LEU A 40 -14.96 10.77 24.02
N LEU A 41 -14.18 11.68 23.44
CA LEU A 41 -14.49 13.13 23.49
C LEU A 41 -15.82 13.46 22.82
N PHE A 42 -16.13 12.83 21.70
CA PHE A 42 -17.40 13.04 21.02
C PHE A 42 -18.58 12.59 21.89
N VAL A 43 -18.48 11.40 22.49
CA VAL A 43 -19.52 10.88 23.41
C VAL A 43 -19.69 11.81 24.61
N LEU A 44 -18.60 12.29 25.21
CA LEU A 44 -18.65 13.20 26.36
C LEU A 44 -19.22 14.58 25.99
N ALA A 45 -18.92 15.09 24.79
CA ALA A 45 -19.49 16.34 24.29
C ALA A 45 -21.01 16.23 24.07
N VAL A 46 -21.46 15.11 23.49
CA VAL A 46 -22.90 14.83 23.34
C VAL A 46 -23.57 14.69 24.70
N LEU A 47 -22.96 13.97 25.65
CA LEU A 47 -23.48 13.81 27.01
C LEU A 47 -23.62 15.16 27.73
N ASN A 48 -22.67 16.06 27.58
CA ASN A 48 -22.72 17.41 28.18
C ASN A 48 -23.89 18.24 27.63
N ILE A 49 -24.22 18.11 26.34
CA ILE A 49 -25.39 18.76 25.75
C ILE A 49 -26.68 18.23 26.41
N PHE A 50 -26.80 16.92 26.60
CA PHE A 50 -27.97 16.34 27.29
C PHE A 50 -28.08 16.80 28.74
N ILE A 51 -26.95 16.92 29.46
CA ILE A 51 -26.94 17.44 30.84
C ILE A 51 -27.42 18.91 30.88
N GLN A 52 -26.94 19.77 29.98
CA GLN A 52 -27.36 21.18 29.94
C GLN A 52 -28.84 21.38 29.56
N GLN A 53 -29.44 20.43 28.85
CA GLN A 53 -30.87 20.43 28.52
C GLN A 53 -31.74 19.86 29.66
N GLY A 54 -31.15 19.54 30.82
CA GLY A 54 -31.88 19.07 32.00
C GLY A 54 -32.30 17.59 31.94
N TYR A 55 -31.79 16.80 30.99
CA TYR A 55 -32.09 15.36 30.92
C TYR A 55 -31.43 14.56 32.05
N TYR A 56 -30.44 15.13 32.74
CA TYR A 56 -29.71 14.50 33.83
C TYR A 56 -29.43 15.50 34.95
N ASP A 57 -29.64 15.08 36.20
CA ASP A 57 -29.48 15.89 37.41
C ASP A 57 -28.01 15.96 37.86
N ILE A 58 -27.15 16.48 36.97
CA ILE A 58 -25.73 16.70 37.24
C ILE A 58 -25.51 18.22 37.23
N SER A 59 -24.83 18.75 38.26
CA SER A 59 -24.52 20.18 38.28
C SER A 59 -23.71 20.57 37.04
N ALA A 60 -24.12 21.66 36.37
CA ALA A 60 -23.47 22.13 35.14
C ALA A 60 -21.95 22.36 35.32
N SER A 61 -21.52 22.71 36.55
CA SER A 61 -20.11 22.84 36.92
C SER A 61 -19.36 21.50 36.87
N LEU A 62 -19.97 20.42 37.34
CA LEU A 62 -19.38 19.08 37.31
C LEU A 62 -19.28 18.52 35.89
N ALA A 63 -20.33 18.71 35.07
CA ALA A 63 -20.31 18.29 33.67
C ALA A 63 -19.23 19.01 32.84
N THR A 64 -19.09 20.33 33.08
CA THR A 64 -18.03 21.14 32.45
C THR A 64 -16.64 20.68 32.90
N ALA A 65 -16.45 20.38 34.19
CA ALA A 65 -15.19 19.86 34.71
C ALA A 65 -14.80 18.50 34.11
N ILE A 66 -15.78 17.58 33.94
CA ILE A 66 -15.56 16.28 33.29
C ILE A 66 -15.12 16.47 31.82
N LEU A 67 -15.72 17.41 31.10
CA LEU A 67 -15.37 17.69 29.71
C LEU A 67 -13.93 18.22 29.58
N TRP A 68 -13.53 19.14 30.46
CA TRP A 68 -12.16 19.68 30.51
C TRP A 68 -11.15 18.59 30.86
N LEU A 69 -11.45 17.73 31.83
CA LEU A 69 -10.59 16.60 32.19
C LEU A 69 -10.41 15.64 31.01
N ALA A 70 -11.49 15.32 30.28
CA ALA A 70 -11.41 14.48 29.10
C ALA A 70 -10.56 15.12 27.98
N ALA A 71 -10.73 16.42 27.73
CA ALA A 71 -9.92 17.15 26.75
C ALA A 71 -8.42 17.12 27.11
N ILE A 72 -8.10 17.38 28.38
CA ILE A 72 -6.72 17.31 28.90
C ILE A 72 -6.15 15.90 28.71
N MET A 73 -6.92 14.86 29.02
CA MET A 73 -6.49 13.47 28.85
C MET A 73 -6.19 13.12 27.39
N VAL A 74 -7.00 13.59 26.44
CA VAL A 74 -6.73 13.37 25.00
C VAL A 74 -5.47 14.08 24.56
N ILE A 75 -5.26 15.32 25.00
CA ILE A 75 -4.03 16.08 24.70
C ILE A 75 -2.80 15.32 25.25
N LEU A 76 -2.87 14.85 26.50
CA LEU A 76 -1.80 14.07 27.14
C LEU A 76 -1.50 12.76 26.40
N ILE A 77 -2.52 11.96 26.10
CA ILE A 77 -2.35 10.68 25.38
C ILE A 77 -1.75 10.93 24.00
N THR A 78 -2.25 11.94 23.27
CA THR A 78 -1.75 12.27 21.93
C THR A 78 -0.29 12.76 21.99
N GLY A 79 0.06 13.57 23.00
CA GLY A 79 1.43 14.02 23.25
C GLY A 79 2.38 12.87 23.58
N ILE A 80 1.97 11.92 24.42
CA ILE A 80 2.76 10.72 24.76
C ILE A 80 3.02 9.90 23.49
N VAL A 81 1.98 9.63 22.70
CA VAL A 81 2.10 8.88 21.45
C VAL A 81 3.07 9.58 20.47
N TYR A 82 2.95 10.90 20.34
CA TYR A 82 3.86 11.69 19.53
C TYR A 82 5.33 11.59 20.00
N LEU A 83 5.57 11.70 21.31
CA LEU A 83 6.90 11.62 21.90
C LEU A 83 7.52 10.22 21.71
N VAL A 84 6.73 9.16 21.92
CA VAL A 84 7.16 7.78 21.68
C VAL A 84 7.54 7.59 20.21
N GLY A 85 6.67 7.98 19.27
CA GLY A 85 6.95 7.87 17.84
C GLY A 85 8.19 8.66 17.41
N ARG A 86 8.39 9.87 17.96
CA ARG A 86 9.59 10.68 17.69
C ARG A 86 10.85 10.05 18.28
N SER A 87 10.77 9.43 19.45
CA SER A 87 11.92 8.77 20.08
C SER A 87 12.38 7.55 19.27
N GLU A 88 11.45 6.77 18.73
CA GLU A 88 11.77 5.62 17.86
C GLU A 88 12.40 6.10 16.56
N LEU A 89 11.85 7.15 15.93
CA LEU A 89 12.41 7.73 14.71
C LEU A 89 13.87 8.16 14.87
N LYS A 90 14.21 8.84 15.97
CA LYS A 90 15.59 9.23 16.29
C LYS A 90 16.50 8.02 16.55
N GLY A 91 15.95 6.91 17.06
CA GLY A 91 16.67 5.66 17.22
C GLY A 91 17.08 5.07 15.87
N TYR A 92 16.17 5.09 14.90
CA TYR A 92 16.45 4.65 13.53
C TYR A 92 17.51 5.54 12.86
N GLU A 93 17.36 6.87 12.92
CA GLU A 93 18.35 7.84 12.40
C GLU A 93 19.76 7.60 12.92
N LYS A 94 19.91 7.32 14.23
CA LYS A 94 21.22 7.08 14.85
C LYS A 94 21.83 5.72 14.54
N SER A 95 21.01 4.72 14.21
CA SER A 95 21.47 3.33 14.07
C SER A 95 22.24 3.06 12.77
N GLY A 96 22.28 3.99 11.81
CA GLY A 96 22.93 3.78 10.51
C GLY A 96 22.25 2.71 9.61
N SER A 97 21.27 1.97 10.13
CA SER A 97 20.46 0.94 9.44
C SER A 97 19.57 1.48 8.30
N LEU A 98 19.70 2.76 7.96
CA LEU A 98 18.90 3.47 6.97
C LEU A 98 19.45 3.34 5.54
N ALA A 99 20.70 2.90 5.37
CA ALA A 99 21.32 2.75 4.05
C ALA A 99 20.89 1.48 3.30
N ASP A 100 20.48 0.41 4.01
CA ASP A 100 20.23 -0.91 3.39
C ASP A 100 18.75 -1.22 3.10
N ALA A 101 17.83 -0.26 3.26
CA ALA A 101 16.41 -0.55 3.09
C ALA A 101 15.67 0.55 2.32
N GLY A 102 15.54 0.36 1.00
CA GLY A 102 14.53 1.06 0.20
C GLY A 102 13.11 0.93 0.78
N GLN A 103 12.83 -0.13 1.54
CA GLN A 103 11.61 -0.29 2.35
C GLN A 103 11.56 0.63 3.59
N ALA A 104 12.70 0.95 4.20
CA ALA A 104 12.76 1.84 5.36
C ALA A 104 12.43 3.29 4.95
N ILE A 105 12.89 3.74 3.78
CA ILE A 105 12.59 5.08 3.24
C ILE A 105 11.07 5.26 3.05
N GLN A 106 10.38 4.27 2.48
CA GLN A 106 8.91 4.31 2.32
C GLN A 106 8.18 4.25 3.67
N SER A 107 8.62 3.39 4.59
CA SER A 107 8.05 3.36 5.94
C SER A 107 8.26 4.68 6.68
N MET A 108 9.37 5.38 6.43
CA MET A 108 9.70 6.66 7.03
C MET A 108 8.83 7.79 6.45
N GLU A 109 8.50 7.74 5.15
CA GLU A 109 7.58 8.68 4.53
C GLU A 109 6.14 8.51 5.04
N ILE A 110 5.71 7.26 5.24
CA ILE A 110 4.44 6.94 5.92
C ILE A 110 4.45 7.47 7.36
N VAL A 111 5.53 7.24 8.11
CA VAL A 111 5.65 7.73 9.50
C VAL A 111 5.72 9.26 9.54
N LYS A 112 6.42 9.91 8.62
CA LYS A 112 6.52 11.38 8.51
C LYS A 112 5.18 12.01 8.16
N ASN A 113 4.42 11.40 7.25
CA ASN A 113 3.06 11.81 6.91
C ASN A 113 2.09 11.58 8.07
N LYS A 114 2.19 10.45 8.77
CA LYS A 114 1.42 10.21 10.01
C LYS A 114 1.78 11.24 11.09
N ILE A 115 3.05 11.59 11.26
CA ILE A 115 3.49 12.63 12.20
C ILE A 115 2.96 14.01 11.79
N GLN A 116 2.95 14.35 10.50
CA GLN A 116 2.35 15.60 9.99
C GLN A 116 0.83 15.62 10.22
N MET A 117 0.14 14.51 9.96
CA MET A 117 -1.29 14.37 10.24
C MET A 117 -1.58 14.46 11.74
N THR A 118 -0.74 13.87 12.59
CA THR A 118 -0.82 13.99 14.04
C THR A 118 -0.55 15.42 14.51
N LYS A 119 0.40 16.14 13.91
CA LYS A 119 0.61 17.58 14.18
C LYS A 119 -0.62 18.42 13.79
N PHE A 120 -1.21 18.14 12.64
CA PHE A 120 -2.45 18.80 12.18
C PHE A 120 -3.62 18.49 13.11
N LEU A 121 -3.79 17.22 13.49
CA LEU A 121 -4.80 16.76 14.46
C LEU A 121 -4.56 17.29 15.87
N LEU A 122 -3.31 17.54 16.28
CA LEU A 122 -2.97 18.21 17.55
C LEU A 122 -3.23 19.71 17.49
N ALA A 123 -3.07 20.35 16.33
CA ALA A 123 -3.40 21.77 16.15
C ALA A 123 -4.91 22.01 16.06
N SER A 124 -5.68 21.05 15.54
CA SER A 124 -7.14 21.13 15.38
C SER A 124 -7.95 21.34 16.68
N PRO A 125 -7.68 20.66 17.82
CA PRO A 125 -8.39 20.90 19.07
C PRO A 125 -8.08 22.28 19.63
N PHE A 126 -6.90 22.85 19.42
CA PHE A 126 -6.63 24.25 19.81
C PHE A 126 -7.49 25.23 19.00
N ILE A 127 -7.70 24.98 17.70
CA ILE A 127 -8.60 25.79 16.87
C ILE A 127 -10.05 25.66 17.36
N LEU A 128 -10.50 24.45 17.70
CA LEU A 128 -11.86 24.23 18.22
C LEU A 128 -12.07 24.82 19.62
N ILE A 129 -11.08 24.71 20.51
CA ILE A 129 -11.11 25.36 21.83
C ILE A 129 -11.13 26.88 21.67
N PHE A 130 -10.32 27.43 20.77
CA PHE A 130 -10.27 28.87 20.51
C PHE A 130 -11.60 29.40 19.94
N LEU A 131 -12.20 28.68 18.97
CA LEU A 131 -13.53 29.01 18.44
C LEU A 131 -14.63 28.86 19.51
N GLY A 132 -14.54 27.84 20.38
CA GLY A 132 -15.44 27.65 21.50
C GLY A 132 -15.36 28.77 22.54
N VAL A 133 -14.15 29.24 22.87
CA VAL A 133 -13.93 30.38 23.77
C VAL A 133 -14.47 31.67 23.15
N ILE A 134 -14.24 31.90 21.85
CA ILE A 134 -14.80 33.07 21.15
C ILE A 134 -16.33 33.02 21.16
N ALA A 135 -16.93 31.87 20.85
CA ALA A 135 -18.38 31.69 20.87
C ALA A 135 -18.96 31.92 22.29
N TYR A 136 -18.30 31.38 23.31
CA TYR A 136 -18.68 31.60 24.71
C TYR A 136 -18.60 33.08 25.10
N LEU A 137 -17.52 33.78 24.73
CA LEU A 137 -17.35 35.20 25.00
C LEU A 137 -18.38 36.06 24.28
N ILE A 138 -18.75 35.71 23.05
CA ILE A 138 -19.82 36.39 22.29
C ILE A 138 -21.16 36.21 22.97
N VAL A 139 -21.50 34.99 23.40
CA VAL A 139 -22.77 34.68 24.07
C VAL A 139 -22.88 35.34 25.45
N HIS A 140 -21.79 35.40 26.22
CA HIS A 140 -21.83 35.97 27.58
C HIS A 140 -21.63 37.48 27.67
N ASN A 141 -20.91 38.10 26.72
CA ASN A 141 -20.68 39.55 26.75
C ASN A 141 -21.66 40.34 25.89
N THR A 142 -22.56 39.69 25.15
CA THR A 142 -23.69 40.40 24.55
C THR A 142 -24.77 40.59 25.60
N PRO A 143 -25.08 41.83 26.01
CA PRO A 143 -26.12 42.09 27.00
C PRO A 143 -27.46 41.63 26.44
N THR A 144 -27.92 40.46 26.89
CA THR A 144 -29.18 39.85 26.50
C THR A 144 -30.34 40.62 27.10
N GLN A 145 -30.69 41.75 26.49
CA GLN A 145 -32.03 42.29 26.64
C GLN A 145 -32.95 41.58 25.64
N GLY A 146 -33.54 40.47 26.10
CA GLY A 146 -34.91 40.11 25.73
C GLY A 146 -35.20 39.45 24.38
N SER A 147 -34.30 38.68 23.76
CA SER A 147 -34.74 37.90 22.59
C SER A 147 -34.07 36.53 22.45
N GLN A 148 -34.86 35.54 22.00
CA GLN A 148 -34.48 34.19 21.61
C GLN A 148 -33.34 34.12 20.55
N ALA A 149 -32.87 35.27 20.05
CA ALA A 149 -31.81 35.38 19.07
C ALA A 149 -30.45 34.85 19.55
N GLY A 150 -30.15 34.93 20.85
CA GLY A 150 -28.88 34.43 21.40
C GLY A 150 -28.71 32.90 21.27
N GLY A 151 -29.79 32.15 21.43
CA GLY A 151 -29.78 30.69 21.28
C GLY A 151 -29.54 30.23 19.84
N LEU A 152 -30.12 30.94 18.86
CA LEU A 152 -29.96 30.62 17.43
C LEU A 152 -28.53 30.88 16.93
N ILE A 153 -27.87 31.92 17.44
CA ILE A 153 -26.46 32.22 17.08
C ILE A 153 -25.52 31.14 17.63
N GLY A 154 -25.75 30.69 18.87
CA GLY A 154 -24.98 29.58 19.47
C GLY A 154 -25.13 28.26 18.72
N ILE A 155 -26.36 27.90 18.33
CA ILE A 155 -26.65 26.70 17.54
C ILE A 155 -26.02 26.79 16.14
N GLY A 156 -26.06 27.97 15.50
CA GLY A 156 -25.44 28.19 14.19
C GLY A 156 -23.92 27.97 14.19
N ILE A 157 -23.22 28.47 15.20
CA ILE A 157 -21.76 28.29 15.32
C ILE A 157 -21.39 26.83 15.59
N ILE A 158 -22.16 26.13 16.44
CA ILE A 158 -21.96 24.71 16.72
C ILE A 158 -22.24 23.86 15.47
N ALA A 159 -23.32 24.14 14.75
CA ALA A 159 -23.66 23.45 13.50
C ALA A 159 -22.57 23.63 12.44
N VAL A 160 -22.05 24.85 12.27
CA VAL A 160 -20.95 25.12 11.34
C VAL A 160 -19.69 24.34 11.76
N GLY A 161 -19.33 24.31 13.04
CA GLY A 161 -18.18 23.52 13.54
C GLY A 161 -18.33 22.01 13.33
N VAL A 162 -19.51 21.46 13.64
CA VAL A 162 -19.80 20.02 13.52
C VAL A 162 -19.91 19.58 12.06
N ILE A 163 -20.41 20.42 11.16
CA ILE A 163 -20.54 20.11 9.73
C ILE A 163 -19.20 20.32 8.99
N SER A 164 -18.42 21.33 9.38
CA SER A 164 -17.14 21.63 8.71
C SER A 164 -16.03 20.64 9.08
N PHE A 165 -16.06 20.01 10.25
CA PHE A 165 -15.05 19.01 10.66
C PHE A 165 -14.99 17.76 9.76
N PRO A 166 -16.11 17.03 9.48
CA PRO A 166 -16.09 15.92 8.54
C PRO A 166 -15.76 16.37 7.11
N PHE A 167 -16.12 17.60 6.72
CA PHE A 167 -15.79 18.14 5.40
C PHE A 167 -14.28 18.41 5.24
N LEU A 168 -13.64 19.03 6.23
CA LEU A 168 -12.19 19.22 6.28
C LEU A 168 -11.43 17.90 6.39
N TYR A 169 -11.97 16.92 7.12
CA TYR A 169 -11.45 15.55 7.16
C TYR A 169 -11.49 14.89 5.77
N ILE A 170 -12.60 15.03 5.02
CA ILE A 170 -12.72 14.50 3.66
C ILE A 170 -11.74 15.19 2.70
N ILE A 171 -11.61 16.52 2.77
CA ILE A 171 -10.69 17.29 1.92
C ILE A 171 -9.22 16.92 2.20
N SER A 172 -8.83 16.83 3.47
CA SER A 172 -7.47 16.43 3.84
C SER A 172 -7.14 15.01 3.34
N ARG A 173 -8.08 14.06 3.44
CA ARG A 173 -7.92 12.70 2.91
C ARG A 173 -7.72 12.69 1.38
N ARG A 174 -8.46 13.53 0.64
CA ARG A 174 -8.33 13.65 -0.82
C ARG A 174 -7.01 14.29 -1.25
N ARG A 175 -6.52 15.30 -0.54
CA ARG A 175 -5.24 15.97 -0.85
C ARG A 175 -4.04 15.02 -0.68
N ILE A 176 -4.10 14.13 0.31
CA ILE A 176 -3.06 13.12 0.54
C ILE A 176 -3.00 12.11 -0.62
N ALA A 177 -4.16 11.70 -1.16
CA ALA A 177 -4.21 10.82 -2.32
C ALA A 177 -3.60 11.47 -3.59
N SER A 178 -3.70 12.79 -3.75
CA SER A 178 -3.13 13.50 -4.91
C SER A 178 -1.62 13.76 -4.82
N ILE A 179 -1.04 13.91 -3.62
CA ILE A 179 0.41 14.15 -3.45
C ILE A 179 1.22 12.87 -3.73
N HIS A 180 0.60 11.69 -3.58
CA HIS A 180 1.21 10.39 -3.87
C HIS A 180 1.39 10.07 -5.36
N LEU A 181 0.96 10.94 -6.28
CA LEU A 181 1.00 10.70 -7.73
C LEU A 181 2.06 11.52 -8.49
N GLN A 182 3.00 12.20 -7.81
CA GLN A 182 4.16 12.75 -8.51
C GLN A 182 5.19 11.64 -8.76
N PRO A 183 5.49 11.28 -10.03
CA PRO A 183 6.52 10.31 -10.32
C PRO A 183 7.87 10.89 -9.92
N GLY A 184 8.44 10.36 -8.84
CA GLY A 184 9.85 10.60 -8.51
C GLY A 184 10.71 10.09 -9.66
N VAL A 185 11.57 10.96 -10.18
CA VAL A 185 12.61 10.58 -11.14
C VAL A 185 13.55 9.62 -10.42
N VAL A 186 13.34 8.31 -10.60
CA VAL A 186 14.27 7.28 -10.16
C VAL A 186 15.41 7.29 -11.18
N THR A 187 16.53 7.92 -10.83
CA THR A 187 17.78 7.74 -11.57
C THR A 187 18.18 6.27 -11.46
N PRO A 188 18.51 5.59 -12.57
CA PRO A 188 18.99 4.22 -12.53
C PRO A 188 20.23 4.13 -11.63
N PRO A 189 20.36 3.08 -10.80
CA PRO A 189 21.58 2.86 -10.05
C PRO A 189 22.76 2.76 -11.02
N ALA A 190 23.80 3.54 -10.78
CA ALA A 190 25.03 3.48 -11.55
C ALA A 190 25.57 2.05 -11.51
N HIS A 191 25.79 1.47 -12.70
CA HIS A 191 26.48 0.19 -12.82
C HIS A 191 27.82 0.27 -12.07
N PRO A 192 28.21 -0.77 -11.31
CA PRO A 192 29.52 -0.80 -10.67
C PRO A 192 30.59 -0.81 -11.77
N THR A 193 31.31 0.30 -11.89
CA THR A 193 32.52 0.43 -12.69
C THR A 193 33.50 -0.63 -12.22
N ALA A 194 33.90 -1.52 -13.14
CA ALA A 194 34.86 -2.58 -12.87
C ALA A 194 36.11 -2.02 -12.21
N ALA A 195 36.51 -2.61 -11.09
CA ALA A 195 37.72 -2.25 -10.38
C ALA A 195 38.93 -2.40 -11.32
N PRO A 196 39.83 -1.40 -11.39
CA PRO A 196 41.02 -1.50 -12.23
C PRO A 196 41.93 -2.62 -11.73
N ALA A 197 42.40 -3.43 -12.66
CA ALA A 197 43.32 -4.53 -12.40
C ALA A 197 44.60 -4.03 -11.69
N PRO A 198 45.15 -4.80 -10.74
CA PRO A 198 46.38 -4.43 -10.07
C PRO A 198 47.55 -4.36 -11.06
N ALA A 199 48.34 -3.29 -10.99
CA ALA A 199 49.54 -3.11 -11.79
C ALA A 199 50.57 -4.22 -11.47
N ALA A 200 51.16 -4.77 -12.54
CA ALA A 200 52.17 -5.81 -12.49
C ALA A 200 53.42 -5.34 -11.73
N ALA A 201 53.86 -6.16 -10.76
CA ALA A 201 55.14 -6.00 -10.10
C ALA A 201 56.30 -6.44 -11.03
N PRO A 202 57.47 -5.79 -10.97
CA PRO A 202 58.59 -6.12 -11.83
C PRO A 202 59.32 -7.40 -11.37
N ALA A 203 59.77 -8.16 -12.37
CA ALA A 203 60.44 -9.44 -12.24
C ALA A 203 61.81 -9.36 -11.55
N PRO A 204 62.21 -10.41 -10.81
CA PRO A 204 63.61 -10.80 -10.70
C PRO A 204 63.89 -12.11 -11.46
N ALA A 205 65.16 -12.24 -11.82
CA ALA A 205 65.73 -13.16 -12.79
C ALA A 205 65.70 -14.65 -12.38
N ALA A 206 65.51 -15.47 -13.42
CA ALA A 206 66.08 -16.79 -13.70
C ALA A 206 66.36 -17.78 -12.54
N ALA A 207 65.65 -18.92 -12.54
CA ALA A 207 66.26 -20.24 -12.77
C ALA A 207 65.22 -21.39 -12.73
N GLN A 208 65.33 -22.26 -13.74
CA GLN A 208 65.08 -23.71 -13.75
C GLN A 208 63.64 -24.29 -13.70
N THR A 209 63.25 -24.78 -14.87
CA THR A 209 62.80 -26.17 -15.17
C THR A 209 61.95 -26.92 -14.15
N GLN A 210 60.67 -27.16 -14.46
CA GLN A 210 60.08 -28.51 -14.45
C GLN A 210 58.69 -28.53 -15.11
N ALA A 211 58.45 -29.57 -15.88
CA ALA A 211 57.20 -29.85 -16.57
C ALA A 211 56.11 -30.29 -15.57
N THR A 212 54.88 -29.83 -15.76
CA THR A 212 53.67 -30.64 -15.62
C THR A 212 52.49 -29.95 -16.30
N SER A 213 51.74 -30.78 -17.01
CA SER A 213 50.48 -30.55 -17.72
C SER A 213 49.47 -29.69 -16.95
N SER A 214 49.04 -28.58 -17.56
CA SER A 214 47.83 -27.83 -17.20
C SER A 214 46.92 -27.79 -18.41
N THR A 215 45.86 -28.60 -18.37
CA THR A 215 44.76 -28.60 -19.33
C THR A 215 43.95 -27.33 -19.10
N ALA A 216 43.99 -26.40 -20.04
CA ALA A 216 43.17 -25.20 -20.03
C ALA A 216 41.67 -25.59 -20.03
N PRO A 217 40.82 -24.98 -19.17
CA PRO A 217 39.38 -25.16 -19.27
C PRO A 217 38.91 -24.51 -20.58
N ALA A 218 38.36 -25.34 -21.46
CA ALA A 218 37.76 -24.91 -22.71
C ALA A 218 36.71 -23.84 -22.43
N THR A 219 36.88 -22.70 -23.10
CA THR A 219 35.88 -21.66 -23.29
C THR A 219 34.61 -22.30 -23.83
N ILE A 220 33.65 -22.58 -22.95
CA ILE A 220 32.31 -23.03 -23.30
C ILE A 220 31.64 -21.84 -24.02
N SER A 221 31.63 -21.92 -25.34
CA SER A 221 30.82 -21.04 -26.17
C SER A 221 29.35 -21.22 -25.74
N PRO A 222 28.58 -20.13 -25.55
CA PRO A 222 27.19 -20.24 -25.15
C PRO A 222 26.45 -21.08 -26.19
N THR A 223 25.94 -22.23 -25.75
CA THR A 223 25.12 -23.12 -26.56
C THR A 223 23.95 -22.31 -27.14
N PRO A 224 23.65 -22.45 -28.44
CA PRO A 224 22.51 -21.77 -29.06
C PRO A 224 21.26 -22.06 -28.24
N SER A 225 20.59 -21.00 -27.77
CA SER A 225 19.33 -21.10 -27.04
C SER A 225 18.39 -22.00 -27.82
N ALA A 226 17.85 -23.03 -27.14
CA ALA A 226 16.90 -23.95 -27.72
C ALA A 226 15.77 -23.16 -28.41
N PRO A 227 15.28 -23.63 -29.58
CA PRO A 227 14.17 -22.96 -30.25
C PRO A 227 12.99 -22.84 -29.27
N PRO A 228 12.31 -21.68 -29.24
CA PRO A 228 11.23 -21.43 -28.30
C PRO A 228 10.17 -22.55 -28.44
N PRO A 229 9.57 -22.99 -27.32
CA PRO A 229 8.57 -24.05 -27.35
C PRO A 229 7.47 -23.70 -28.35
N SER A 230 7.17 -24.64 -29.26
CA SER A 230 6.17 -24.45 -30.30
C SER A 230 4.79 -24.29 -29.65
N ASN A 231 4.25 -23.07 -29.69
CA ASN A 231 2.91 -22.75 -29.23
C ASN A 231 1.88 -23.25 -30.24
N GLN A 232 1.72 -24.57 -30.46
CA GLN A 232 0.65 -25.25 -31.24
C GLN A 232 -0.10 -24.44 -32.34
N GLY A 233 0.59 -23.61 -33.12
CA GLY A 233 -0.03 -22.66 -34.06
C GLY A 233 -0.92 -21.56 -33.45
N GLU A 234 -0.88 -21.30 -32.14
CA GLU A 234 -1.53 -20.18 -31.46
C GLU A 234 -0.58 -18.97 -31.40
N LYS A 235 -1.05 -17.80 -31.85
CA LYS A 235 -0.25 -16.58 -31.93
C LYS A 235 -0.60 -15.65 -30.78
N ILE A 236 0.42 -15.24 -30.02
CA ILE A 236 0.28 -14.17 -29.03
C ILE A 236 0.16 -12.84 -29.77
N LEU A 237 -0.93 -12.12 -29.53
CA LEU A 237 -1.24 -10.83 -30.16
C LEU A 237 -0.90 -9.66 -29.23
N GLU A 238 -1.17 -9.81 -27.93
CA GLU A 238 -0.85 -8.81 -26.91
C GLU A 238 -0.56 -9.46 -25.57
N LYS A 239 0.27 -8.82 -24.75
CA LYS A 239 0.62 -9.27 -23.39
C LYS A 239 0.68 -8.08 -22.45
N ILE A 240 -0.05 -8.16 -21.35
CA ILE A 240 -0.10 -7.12 -20.33
C ILE A 240 0.22 -7.77 -18.99
N PHE A 241 1.35 -7.35 -18.43
CA PHE A 241 1.78 -7.71 -17.08
C PHE A 241 1.42 -6.57 -16.14
N GLY A 242 0.58 -6.83 -15.13
CA GLY A 242 0.07 -5.79 -14.22
C GLY A 242 -1.43 -5.54 -14.35
N ILE A 243 -2.21 -6.61 -14.22
CA ILE A 243 -3.65 -6.55 -13.91
C ILE A 243 -3.88 -6.96 -12.45
N MET A 244 -5.00 -6.57 -11.87
CA MET A 244 -5.40 -7.03 -10.54
C MET A 244 -6.91 -7.24 -10.47
N PRO A 245 -7.39 -8.34 -9.88
CA PRO A 245 -8.82 -8.60 -9.74
C PRO A 245 -9.53 -7.49 -8.96
N ASN A 246 -10.65 -7.01 -9.49
CA ASN A 246 -11.44 -5.90 -8.96
C ASN A 246 -12.59 -6.39 -8.06
N TYR A 247 -12.27 -7.19 -7.05
CA TYR A 247 -13.22 -7.57 -6.01
C TYR A 247 -12.88 -6.77 -4.75
N GLY A 248 -13.75 -5.83 -4.37
CA GLY A 248 -13.49 -4.80 -3.35
C GLY A 248 -13.34 -5.28 -1.90
N ILE A 249 -12.98 -6.54 -1.65
CA ILE A 249 -12.79 -7.13 -0.32
C ILE A 249 -11.61 -8.11 -0.40
N ILE A 250 -10.83 -8.16 0.69
CA ILE A 250 -9.72 -9.08 0.98
C ILE A 250 -9.90 -10.43 0.26
N GLN A 251 -9.08 -10.67 -0.75
CA GLN A 251 -9.25 -11.80 -1.68
C GLN A 251 -8.46 -13.03 -1.24
N GLY A 252 -8.60 -13.44 0.01
CA GLY A 252 -7.90 -14.64 0.49
C GLY A 252 -8.37 -15.12 1.84
N VAL A 253 -7.93 -16.32 2.18
CA VAL A 253 -8.17 -16.93 3.50
C VAL A 253 -6.81 -17.04 4.17
N GLU A 254 -6.70 -16.44 5.34
CA GLU A 254 -5.51 -16.54 6.18
C GLU A 254 -5.83 -17.36 7.42
N ILE A 255 -4.99 -18.36 7.68
CA ILE A 255 -5.08 -19.19 8.88
C ILE A 255 -3.72 -19.16 9.55
N MET A 256 -3.67 -18.69 10.80
CA MET A 256 -2.44 -18.62 11.60
C MET A 256 -1.30 -17.80 10.97
N GLY A 257 -1.59 -16.65 10.37
CA GLY A 257 -0.54 -15.76 9.85
C GLY A 257 -0.09 -16.08 8.42
N LYS A 258 -0.61 -17.14 7.80
CA LYS A 258 -0.30 -17.52 6.42
C LYS A 258 -1.59 -17.82 5.66
N GLY A 259 -1.74 -17.24 4.48
CA GLY A 259 -2.89 -17.41 3.63
C GLY A 259 -2.52 -17.40 2.15
N GLU A 260 -3.51 -17.72 1.33
CA GLU A 260 -3.39 -17.63 -0.12
C GLU A 260 -4.43 -16.69 -0.71
N THR A 261 -4.03 -15.98 -1.77
CA THR A 261 -4.97 -15.24 -2.59
C THR A 261 -5.84 -16.19 -3.42
N ARG A 262 -7.13 -15.87 -3.53
CA ARG A 262 -8.10 -16.63 -4.33
C ARG A 262 -7.92 -16.42 -5.82
N HIS A 263 -7.45 -15.23 -6.19
CA HIS A 263 -7.30 -14.77 -7.58
C HIS A 263 -5.88 -14.27 -7.80
N PRO A 264 -4.88 -15.14 -7.90
CA PRO A 264 -3.48 -14.73 -8.05
C PRO A 264 -3.15 -14.12 -9.42
N GLU A 265 -4.10 -14.11 -10.35
CA GLU A 265 -3.86 -13.59 -11.69
C GLU A 265 -3.38 -12.13 -11.63
N ASN A 266 -2.26 -11.87 -12.30
CA ASN A 266 -1.64 -10.56 -12.33
C ASN A 266 -1.26 -10.13 -13.75
N SER A 267 -1.57 -10.97 -14.76
CA SER A 267 -1.26 -10.70 -16.16
C SER A 267 -2.37 -11.22 -17.08
N ILE A 268 -2.58 -10.55 -18.20
CA ILE A 268 -3.44 -11.00 -19.30
C ILE A 268 -2.62 -11.19 -20.57
N ILE A 269 -2.82 -12.31 -21.24
CA ILE A 269 -2.27 -12.59 -22.57
C ILE A 269 -3.45 -12.75 -23.53
N VAL A 270 -3.41 -12.00 -24.62
CA VAL A 270 -4.38 -12.06 -25.71
C VAL A 270 -3.76 -12.85 -26.85
N THR A 271 -4.45 -13.90 -27.26
CA THR A 271 -4.07 -14.72 -28.41
C THR A 271 -5.12 -14.63 -29.50
N ASP A 272 -4.86 -15.26 -30.64
CA ASP A 272 -5.83 -15.42 -31.71
C ASP A 272 -7.00 -16.38 -31.38
N LYS A 273 -6.90 -17.18 -30.29
CA LYS A 273 -7.90 -18.19 -29.92
C LYS A 273 -8.59 -17.95 -28.56
N ARG A 274 -7.86 -17.42 -27.58
CA ARG A 274 -8.31 -17.29 -26.18
C ARG A 274 -7.67 -16.10 -25.46
N LEU A 275 -8.30 -15.71 -24.35
CA LEU A 275 -7.76 -14.78 -23.37
C LEU A 275 -7.22 -15.60 -22.19
N LEU A 276 -5.97 -15.37 -21.80
CA LEU A 276 -5.35 -16.05 -20.66
C LEU A 276 -5.15 -15.05 -19.52
N LEU A 277 -5.73 -15.33 -18.35
CA LEU A 277 -5.49 -14.59 -17.11
C LEU A 277 -4.58 -15.46 -16.26
N ILE A 278 -3.33 -15.04 -16.09
CA ILE A 278 -2.29 -15.89 -15.50
C ILE A 278 -1.64 -15.22 -14.30
N ALA A 279 -1.16 -16.04 -13.37
CA ALA A 279 -0.31 -15.64 -12.27
C ALA A 279 1.16 -15.76 -12.68
N VAL A 280 1.78 -14.63 -13.01
CA VAL A 280 3.23 -14.55 -13.21
C VAL A 280 3.92 -14.59 -11.84
N PRO A 281 4.96 -15.42 -11.65
CA PRO A 281 5.68 -15.49 -10.39
C PRO A 281 6.20 -14.12 -9.95
N ALA A 282 5.90 -13.75 -8.70
CA ALA A 282 6.43 -12.56 -8.04
C ALA A 282 6.69 -12.87 -6.56
N PRO A 283 7.62 -12.16 -5.89
CA PRO A 283 7.89 -12.36 -4.47
C PRO A 283 6.62 -12.23 -3.63
N GLY A 284 6.18 -13.31 -2.99
CA GLY A 284 4.93 -13.32 -2.22
C GLY A 284 3.65 -13.17 -3.05
N GLY A 285 3.68 -13.29 -4.39
CA GLY A 285 2.56 -12.97 -5.28
C GLY A 285 1.23 -13.65 -4.97
N ASN A 286 1.29 -14.81 -4.32
CA ASN A 286 0.09 -15.58 -3.94
C ASN A 286 -0.11 -15.64 -2.43
N ALA A 287 0.76 -15.01 -1.64
CA ALA A 287 0.77 -15.12 -0.19
C ALA A 287 -0.01 -13.98 0.45
N MET A 288 -0.73 -14.33 1.51
CA MET A 288 -1.20 -13.39 2.52
C MET A 288 -0.47 -13.65 3.82
N ILE A 289 0.05 -12.59 4.46
CA ILE A 289 0.72 -12.68 5.76
C ILE A 289 0.21 -11.55 6.64
N GLU A 290 -0.39 -11.88 7.79
CA GLU A 290 -0.89 -10.93 8.78
C GLU A 290 -1.86 -9.87 8.20
N GLY A 291 -2.79 -10.31 7.35
CA GLY A 291 -3.78 -9.47 6.67
C GLY A 291 -3.22 -8.64 5.51
N VAL A 292 -1.93 -8.77 5.21
CA VAL A 292 -1.29 -8.08 4.09
C VAL A 292 -1.43 -8.92 2.82
N ASN A 293 -2.11 -8.35 1.83
CA ASN A 293 -2.19 -8.91 0.49
C ASN A 293 -0.97 -8.48 -0.34
N PHE A 294 -0.01 -9.38 -0.54
CA PHE A 294 1.20 -9.08 -1.32
C PHE A 294 0.92 -8.92 -2.82
N GLN A 295 -0.22 -9.41 -3.32
CA GLN A 295 -0.61 -9.18 -4.70
C GLN A 295 -0.85 -7.70 -4.98
N GLU A 296 -1.50 -6.97 -4.08
CA GLU A 296 -1.71 -5.52 -4.18
C GLU A 296 -0.37 -4.76 -4.14
N GLN A 297 0.55 -5.19 -3.27
CA GLN A 297 1.89 -4.59 -3.21
C GLN A 297 2.69 -4.88 -4.47
N ASN A 298 2.68 -6.12 -4.96
CA ASN A 298 3.39 -6.51 -6.17
C ASN A 298 2.84 -5.80 -7.40
N PHE A 299 1.52 -5.66 -7.46
CA PHE A 299 0.85 -4.85 -8.46
C PHE A 299 1.49 -3.46 -8.45
N LEU A 300 1.47 -2.75 -7.32
CA LEU A 300 1.97 -1.37 -7.22
C LEU A 300 3.48 -1.20 -7.46
N PHE A 301 4.30 -2.07 -6.87
CA PHE A 301 5.73 -1.83 -6.68
C PHE A 301 6.65 -2.73 -7.52
N ASN A 302 6.18 -3.90 -7.96
CA ASN A 302 7.02 -4.90 -8.64
C ASN A 302 6.72 -5.00 -10.15
N ARG A 303 6.44 -3.86 -10.79
CA ARG A 303 6.05 -3.79 -12.21
C ARG A 303 7.13 -4.35 -13.15
N GLY A 304 8.37 -3.88 -12.99
CA GLY A 304 9.49 -4.31 -13.83
C GLY A 304 9.74 -5.80 -13.69
N GLN A 305 9.74 -6.30 -12.45
CA GLN A 305 9.92 -7.72 -12.18
C GLN A 305 8.78 -8.59 -12.73
N LEU A 306 7.52 -8.14 -12.64
CA LEU A 306 6.39 -8.85 -13.26
C LEU A 306 6.55 -8.94 -14.78
N HIS A 307 7.00 -7.86 -15.41
CA HIS A 307 7.27 -7.86 -16.83
C HIS A 307 8.41 -8.83 -17.19
N GLU A 308 9.56 -8.72 -16.53
CA GLU A 308 10.72 -9.60 -16.76
C GLU A 308 10.38 -11.08 -16.56
N ASN A 309 9.71 -11.42 -15.46
CA ASN A 309 9.30 -12.79 -15.17
C ASN A 309 8.23 -13.28 -16.15
N GLY A 310 7.33 -12.40 -16.61
CA GLY A 310 6.31 -12.72 -17.58
C GLY A 310 6.90 -13.05 -18.95
N GLU A 311 7.88 -12.26 -19.40
CA GLU A 311 8.64 -12.53 -20.62
C GLU A 311 9.43 -13.84 -20.53
N ALA A 312 10.13 -14.05 -19.41
CA ALA A 312 10.87 -15.28 -19.17
C ALA A 312 9.96 -16.52 -19.16
N LEU A 313 8.76 -16.39 -18.60
CA LEU A 313 7.75 -17.45 -18.58
C LEU A 313 7.28 -17.80 -19.99
N LEU A 314 6.98 -16.80 -20.83
CA LEU A 314 6.56 -17.01 -22.23
C LEU A 314 7.68 -17.55 -23.13
N ALA A 315 8.94 -17.25 -22.80
CA ALA A 315 10.09 -17.79 -23.51
C ALA A 315 10.40 -19.24 -23.15
N SER A 316 10.10 -19.65 -21.90
CA SER A 316 10.48 -20.96 -21.36
C SER A 316 9.39 -22.03 -21.44
N GLN A 317 8.12 -21.63 -21.52
CA GLN A 317 6.98 -22.54 -21.47
C GLN A 317 6.00 -22.26 -22.60
N SER A 318 5.33 -23.30 -23.09
CA SER A 318 4.21 -23.12 -24.00
C SER A 318 2.99 -22.54 -23.28
N LEU A 319 2.06 -21.92 -24.01
CA LEU A 319 0.83 -21.36 -23.43
C LEU A 319 0.03 -22.40 -22.62
N ASP A 320 -0.06 -23.65 -23.09
CA ASP A 320 -0.75 -24.72 -22.36
C ASP A 320 -0.02 -25.11 -21.08
N GLN A 321 1.31 -25.14 -21.10
CA GLN A 321 2.13 -25.37 -19.90
C GLN A 321 1.93 -24.25 -18.88
N ILE A 322 1.87 -22.99 -19.35
CA ILE A 322 1.62 -21.84 -18.49
C ILE A 322 0.25 -21.95 -17.83
N VAL A 323 -0.81 -22.26 -18.59
CA VAL A 323 -2.15 -22.45 -18.03
C VAL A 323 -2.16 -23.61 -17.03
N ALA A 324 -1.48 -24.72 -17.32
CA ALA A 324 -1.40 -25.88 -16.43
C ALA A 324 -0.51 -25.66 -15.19
N SER A 325 0.44 -24.71 -15.23
CA SER A 325 1.41 -24.47 -14.16
C SER A 325 0.78 -23.99 -12.85
N ASN A 326 -0.42 -23.40 -12.91
CA ASN A 326 -1.16 -22.94 -11.74
C ASN A 326 -2.66 -23.21 -11.93
N PRO A 327 -3.31 -23.99 -11.05
CA PRO A 327 -4.72 -24.35 -11.19
C PRO A 327 -5.68 -23.14 -11.09
N LYS A 328 -5.21 -21.98 -10.62
CA LYS A 328 -5.97 -20.73 -10.57
C LYS A 328 -5.81 -19.89 -11.85
N ASN A 329 -4.94 -20.27 -12.78
CA ASN A 329 -4.88 -19.62 -14.09
C ASN A 329 -6.17 -19.91 -14.87
N ILE A 330 -6.65 -18.90 -15.60
CA ILE A 330 -7.92 -18.96 -16.31
C ILE A 330 -7.65 -18.80 -17.80
N ALA A 331 -8.16 -19.74 -18.59
CA ALA A 331 -8.20 -19.64 -20.05
C ALA A 331 -9.66 -19.45 -20.48
N VAL A 332 -9.93 -18.39 -21.24
CA VAL A 332 -11.25 -18.08 -21.78
C VAL A 332 -11.18 -18.09 -23.30
N ASP A 333 -11.74 -19.12 -23.94
CA ASP A 333 -11.83 -19.15 -25.40
C ASP A 333 -12.60 -17.95 -25.93
N LEU A 334 -12.12 -17.37 -27.03
CA LEU A 334 -12.76 -16.21 -27.64
C LEU A 334 -14.18 -16.53 -28.11
N SER A 335 -14.50 -17.79 -28.44
CA SER A 335 -15.86 -18.24 -28.75
C SER A 335 -16.80 -18.20 -27.54
N ASN A 336 -16.26 -18.39 -26.33
CA ASN A 336 -16.99 -18.41 -25.07
C ASN A 336 -17.14 -17.02 -24.44
N VAL A 337 -16.50 -15.97 -24.99
CA VAL A 337 -16.71 -14.59 -24.56
C VAL A 337 -18.09 -14.13 -25.04
N GLN A 338 -18.99 -13.81 -24.11
CA GLN A 338 -20.27 -13.19 -24.40
C GLN A 338 -20.11 -11.68 -24.56
N GLU A 339 -19.40 -11.05 -23.62
CA GLU A 339 -19.20 -9.61 -23.57
C GLU A 339 -17.82 -9.32 -22.96
N PHE A 340 -17.05 -8.46 -23.62
CA PHE A 340 -15.82 -7.87 -23.09
C PHE A 340 -16.02 -6.36 -22.95
N ILE A 341 -16.10 -5.87 -21.73
CA ILE A 341 -16.27 -4.44 -21.44
C ILE A 341 -14.92 -3.87 -21.07
N LEU A 342 -14.40 -2.95 -21.88
CA LEU A 342 -13.21 -2.18 -21.59
C LEU A 342 -13.61 -0.78 -21.08
N SER A 343 -13.08 -0.38 -19.93
CA SER A 343 -13.21 0.98 -19.38
C SER A 343 -11.82 1.52 -19.05
N LYS A 344 -11.70 2.83 -18.88
CA LYS A 344 -10.41 3.55 -18.70
C LYS A 344 -9.29 2.81 -17.93
N MET A 345 -9.59 2.24 -16.76
CA MET A 345 -8.61 1.53 -15.90
C MET A 345 -9.06 0.13 -15.50
N LYS A 346 -10.05 -0.46 -16.18
CA LYS A 346 -10.58 -1.77 -15.81
C LYS A 346 -11.22 -2.47 -17.00
N PHE A 347 -11.27 -3.78 -16.94
CA PHE A 347 -12.04 -4.57 -17.88
C PHE A 347 -12.91 -5.59 -17.18
N LYS A 348 -13.92 -6.06 -17.90
CA LYS A 348 -14.80 -7.15 -17.49
C LYS A 348 -14.98 -8.13 -18.63
N ILE A 349 -14.99 -9.41 -18.29
CA ILE A 349 -15.27 -10.51 -19.20
C ILE A 349 -16.48 -11.25 -18.64
N ASN A 350 -17.55 -11.30 -19.42
CA ASN A 350 -18.68 -12.18 -19.19
C ASN A 350 -18.62 -13.32 -20.21
N THR A 351 -18.69 -14.56 -19.74
CA THR A 351 -18.68 -15.73 -20.63
C THR A 351 -20.08 -16.30 -20.84
N THR A 352 -20.26 -17.01 -21.94
CA THR A 352 -21.50 -17.76 -22.24
C THR A 352 -21.81 -18.84 -21.20
N THR A 353 -20.78 -19.32 -20.50
CA THR A 353 -20.87 -20.28 -19.40
C THR A 353 -21.24 -19.64 -18.05
N GLY A 354 -21.46 -18.33 -18.00
CA GLY A 354 -21.82 -17.60 -16.77
C GLY A 354 -20.64 -17.14 -15.92
N GLY A 355 -19.41 -17.39 -16.36
CA GLY A 355 -18.19 -16.85 -15.74
C GLY A 355 -18.14 -15.33 -15.84
N ARG A 356 -17.74 -14.68 -14.75
CA ARG A 356 -17.62 -13.22 -14.66
C ARG A 356 -16.28 -12.87 -14.07
N TYR A 357 -15.47 -12.17 -14.85
CA TYR A 357 -14.14 -11.77 -14.44
C TYR A 357 -14.01 -10.25 -14.53
N SER A 358 -13.52 -9.60 -13.48
CA SER A 358 -13.30 -8.15 -13.47
C SER A 358 -11.93 -7.84 -12.94
N TYR A 359 -11.17 -7.04 -13.68
CA TYR A 359 -9.81 -6.65 -13.33
C TYR A 359 -9.60 -5.17 -13.55
N ILE A 360 -8.66 -4.59 -12.81
CA ILE A 360 -8.13 -3.25 -13.03
C ILE A 360 -6.74 -3.32 -13.68
N PHE A 361 -6.44 -2.33 -14.50
CA PHE A 361 -5.11 -2.10 -15.05
C PHE A 361 -4.30 -1.23 -14.13
N MET A 362 -3.00 -1.43 -14.20
CA MET A 362 -2.04 -0.54 -13.57
C MET A 362 -1.82 0.75 -14.34
N ASP A 363 -1.72 0.64 -15.67
CA ASP A 363 -1.41 1.75 -16.56
C ASP A 363 -2.57 2.00 -17.53
N LYS A 364 -2.78 3.27 -17.89
CA LYS A 364 -3.71 3.66 -18.94
C LYS A 364 -3.22 3.15 -20.31
N ALA A 365 -1.91 2.99 -20.53
CA ALA A 365 -1.37 2.46 -21.77
C ALA A 365 -1.94 1.07 -22.13
N PHE A 366 -2.25 0.24 -21.12
CA PHE A 366 -2.85 -1.08 -21.32
C PHE A 366 -4.26 -1.02 -21.90
N HIS A 367 -5.01 0.04 -21.60
CA HIS A 367 -6.29 0.29 -22.24
C HIS A 367 -6.14 0.50 -23.74
N GLU A 368 -5.15 1.30 -24.15
CA GLU A 368 -4.90 1.61 -25.56
C GLU A 368 -4.50 0.35 -26.33
N GLN A 369 -3.58 -0.45 -25.76
CA GLN A 369 -3.18 -1.76 -26.31
C GLN A 369 -4.37 -2.70 -26.54
N LEU A 370 -5.20 -2.92 -25.52
CA LEU A 370 -6.37 -3.81 -25.64
C LEU A 370 -7.42 -3.26 -26.61
N SER A 371 -7.62 -1.94 -26.63
CA SER A 371 -8.56 -1.30 -27.55
C SER A 371 -8.12 -1.41 -29.01
N ALA A 372 -6.82 -1.60 -29.29
CA ALA A 372 -6.32 -1.80 -30.65
C ALA A 372 -6.52 -3.24 -31.15
N VAL A 373 -6.39 -4.23 -30.26
CA VAL A 373 -6.39 -5.65 -30.63
C VAL A 373 -7.76 -6.30 -30.53
N LEU A 374 -8.49 -6.07 -29.42
CA LEU A 374 -9.71 -6.82 -29.11
C LEU A 374 -10.91 -6.56 -30.04
N PRO A 375 -11.14 -5.36 -30.62
CA PRO A 375 -12.27 -5.15 -31.54
C PRO A 375 -12.24 -6.10 -32.74
N ASN A 376 -11.04 -6.39 -33.26
CA ASN A 376 -10.86 -7.27 -34.41
C ASN A 376 -11.14 -8.75 -34.06
N LEU A 377 -10.92 -9.14 -32.81
CA LEU A 377 -11.10 -10.52 -32.34
C LEU A 377 -12.54 -10.80 -31.87
N LEU A 378 -13.18 -9.81 -31.25
CA LEU A 378 -14.45 -9.98 -30.57
C LEU A 378 -15.63 -9.37 -31.33
N GLY A 379 -15.39 -8.44 -32.25
CA GLY A 379 -16.42 -7.74 -33.03
C GLY A 379 -17.43 -7.05 -32.11
N ALA A 380 -18.71 -7.28 -32.34
CA ALA A 380 -19.81 -6.69 -31.55
C ALA A 380 -19.80 -7.09 -30.05
N ARG A 381 -19.03 -8.11 -29.66
CA ARG A 381 -18.91 -8.55 -28.26
C ARG A 381 -17.94 -7.69 -27.46
N PHE A 382 -17.16 -6.84 -28.12
CA PHE A 382 -16.31 -5.84 -27.48
C PHE A 382 -17.08 -4.53 -27.28
N ILE A 383 -17.09 -4.03 -26.05
CA ILE A 383 -17.78 -2.80 -25.67
C ILE A 383 -16.78 -1.86 -25.00
N LEU A 384 -16.62 -0.67 -25.58
CA LEU A 384 -15.80 0.41 -25.04
C LEU A 384 -16.68 1.38 -24.22
N LYS A 385 -16.28 1.68 -22.98
CA LYS A 385 -17.01 2.57 -22.05
C LYS A 385 -16.18 3.74 -21.52
#